data_AF-A0A6S6W6E4-F1
#
_entry.id   AF-A0A6S6W6E4-F1
#
_cell.length_a   1.000
_cell.length_b   1.000
_cell.length_c   1.000
_cell.angle_alpha   90.00
_cell.angle_beta   90.00
_cell.angle_gamma   90.00
#
_symmetry.space_group_name_H-M   'P 1'
#
loop_
_entity.id
_entity.type
_entity.pdbx_description
1 polymer ?
#
loop_
_entity_poly.entity_id
_entity_poly.type
_entity_poly.pdbx_seq_one_letter_code
_entity_poly.pdbx_strand_id
1 'polypeptide(L)'
;MKPTTLLITSTTLATRTLPPSWSFTLTSLLGPGCPDIGKTPSPGSSTTRPTFGSNTVDGSEIYYWFIAYPWMRVDLQQGPRHTWCEATLAYKEYSDVGNTMEGEAYRLRLHKNGTRGLATYELEEGVVSYWDFAYYEGEGQGRKEIADTITLNGPTHSGQYAQALYSNISYPPELIPQSKCGSSTFTFRTEMWMQGEAGKKGVLDSEKITSEELGVQYYGAQQGFSYDWEKCE
;
A
#
# COMPACT_ATOMS: atom_id res chain seq x y z
N MET A 1 -46.21 -35.10 -26.78
CA MET A 1 -45.50 -34.46 -25.65
C MET A 1 -44.02 -34.39 -26.03
N LYS A 2 -43.48 -33.20 -26.25
CA LYS A 2 -42.05 -33.01 -26.59
C LYS A 2 -41.24 -33.03 -25.29
N PRO A 3 -40.07 -33.68 -25.25
CA PRO A 3 -39.23 -33.67 -24.07
C PRO A 3 -38.57 -32.29 -23.93
N THR A 4 -38.80 -31.67 -22.77
CA THR A 4 -38.12 -30.44 -22.37
C THR A 4 -36.67 -30.77 -22.05
N THR A 5 -35.76 -30.36 -22.93
CA THR A 5 -34.33 -30.38 -22.68
C THR A 5 -34.02 -29.41 -21.53
N LEU A 6 -33.62 -29.96 -20.38
CA LEU A 6 -33.03 -29.19 -19.29
C LEU A 6 -31.71 -28.60 -19.80
N LEU A 7 -31.70 -27.30 -20.11
CA LEU A 7 -30.50 -26.51 -20.24
C LEU A 7 -29.83 -26.47 -18.86
N ILE A 8 -28.81 -27.30 -18.68
CA ILE A 8 -27.84 -27.12 -17.61
C ILE A 8 -27.06 -25.85 -17.99
N THR A 9 -27.46 -24.71 -17.44
CA THR A 9 -26.62 -23.52 -17.42
C THR A 9 -25.38 -23.86 -16.61
N SER A 10 -24.29 -24.16 -17.31
CA SER A 10 -22.95 -24.09 -16.76
C SER A 10 -22.75 -22.67 -16.26
N THR A 11 -22.82 -22.49 -14.94
CA THR A 11 -22.22 -21.34 -14.29
C THR A 11 -20.73 -21.46 -14.52
N THR A 12 -20.22 -20.85 -15.59
CA THR A 12 -18.80 -20.56 -15.70
C THR A 12 -18.47 -19.65 -14.52
N LEU A 13 -18.00 -20.25 -13.42
CA LEU A 13 -17.22 -19.55 -12.42
C LEU A 13 -16.23 -18.69 -13.20
N ALA A 14 -16.33 -17.36 -13.06
CA ALA A 14 -15.40 -16.44 -13.67
C ALA A 14 -13.99 -17.00 -13.45
N THR A 15 -13.26 -17.26 -14.54
CA THR A 15 -11.97 -17.92 -14.46
C THR A 15 -11.06 -17.08 -13.56
N ARG A 16 -10.69 -17.66 -12.41
CA ARG A 16 -9.80 -17.05 -11.44
C ARG A 16 -8.54 -16.59 -12.17
N THR A 17 -8.30 -15.28 -12.25
CA THR A 17 -7.19 -14.71 -13.02
C THR A 17 -6.08 -14.33 -12.06
N LEU A 18 -5.42 -15.34 -11.50
CA LEU A 18 -4.29 -15.17 -10.58
C LEU A 18 -3.36 -16.38 -10.59
N PRO A 19 -2.09 -16.21 -10.20
CA PRO A 19 -1.15 -17.30 -10.06
C PRO A 19 -1.50 -18.20 -8.86
N PRO A 20 -1.12 -19.49 -8.89
CA PRO A 20 -1.31 -20.40 -7.77
C PRO A 20 -0.79 -19.85 -6.43
N SER A 21 0.31 -19.09 -6.46
CA SER A 21 0.80 -18.34 -5.31
C SER A 21 1.71 -17.18 -5.74
N TRP A 22 1.95 -16.24 -4.82
CA TRP A 22 2.86 -15.10 -5.03
C TRP A 22 3.45 -14.59 -3.70
N SER A 23 4.50 -13.79 -3.78
CA SER A 23 5.04 -13.06 -2.63
C SER A 23 5.50 -11.65 -2.99
N PHE A 24 5.52 -10.78 -1.99
CA PHE A 24 6.14 -9.45 -2.08
C PHE A 24 7.28 -9.37 -1.06
N THR A 25 8.48 -9.05 -1.54
CA THR A 25 9.67 -8.88 -0.72
C THR A 25 10.19 -7.47 -0.85
N LEU A 26 10.40 -6.78 0.27
CA LEU A 26 11.07 -5.48 0.29
C LEU A 26 12.56 -5.68 -0.03
N THR A 27 13.06 -5.00 -1.05
CA THR A 27 14.45 -5.17 -1.55
C THR A 27 15.32 -3.96 -1.31
N SER A 28 14.75 -2.75 -1.34
CA SER A 28 15.48 -1.52 -1.01
C SER A 28 14.57 -0.46 -0.43
N LEU A 29 15.17 0.45 0.32
CA LEU A 29 14.56 1.67 0.81
C LEU A 29 15.43 2.86 0.39
N LEU A 30 14.80 3.98 0.06
CA LEU A 30 15.45 5.23 -0.29
C LEU A 30 14.65 6.41 0.24
N GLY A 31 15.30 7.34 0.95
CA GLY A 31 14.69 8.59 1.38
C GLY A 31 14.85 8.89 2.87
N PRO A 32 14.65 10.15 3.27
CA PRO A 32 14.86 10.62 4.65
C PRO A 32 13.79 10.13 5.62
N GLY A 33 12.61 9.78 5.11
CA GLY A 33 11.51 9.21 5.89
C GLY A 33 11.61 7.70 6.05
N CYS A 34 12.57 7.04 5.40
CA CYS A 34 12.71 5.59 5.47
C CYS A 34 13.27 5.15 6.85
N PRO A 35 12.49 4.38 7.63
CA PRO A 35 12.81 3.93 8.99
C PRO A 35 14.19 3.27 9.20
N ASP A 36 14.65 2.47 8.22
CA ASP A 36 15.69 1.44 8.45
C ASP A 36 17.04 1.72 7.81
N ILE A 37 17.19 2.85 7.11
CA ILE A 37 18.48 3.23 6.54
C ILE A 37 19.33 3.84 7.66
N GLY A 38 20.29 3.07 8.17
CA GLY A 38 21.31 3.56 9.09
C GLY A 38 20.89 3.68 10.56
N LYS A 39 19.77 3.06 10.97
CA LYS A 39 19.35 2.98 12.37
C LYS A 39 19.29 1.53 12.83
N THR A 40 19.96 1.21 13.94
CA THR A 40 19.74 -0.04 14.65
C THR A 40 18.40 0.04 15.36
N PRO A 41 17.43 -0.84 15.08
CA PRO A 41 16.17 -0.88 15.79
C PRO A 41 16.46 -1.06 17.29
N SER A 42 15.88 -0.22 18.15
CA SER A 42 15.85 -0.51 19.58
C SER A 42 15.15 -1.86 19.81
N PRO A 43 15.50 -2.61 20.87
CA PRO A 43 14.78 -3.84 21.22
C PRO A 43 13.25 -3.59 21.24
N GLY A 44 12.51 -4.41 20.50
CA GLY A 44 11.06 -4.28 20.33
C GLY A 44 10.60 -3.43 19.13
N SER A 45 11.45 -2.55 18.59
CA SER A 45 11.05 -1.67 17.48
C SER A 45 10.90 -2.40 16.16
N SER A 46 9.85 -2.02 15.42
CA SER A 46 9.57 -2.55 14.10
C SER A 46 10.45 -1.87 13.04
N THR A 47 10.78 -2.60 11.98
CA THR A 47 11.34 -2.06 10.74
C THR A 47 10.23 -1.84 9.69
N THR A 48 10.55 -1.12 8.62
CA THR A 48 9.73 -1.09 7.41
C THR A 48 9.57 -2.51 6.91
N ARG A 49 8.33 -2.88 6.68
CA ARG A 49 7.99 -4.26 6.33
C ARG A 49 6.72 -4.30 5.49
N PRO A 50 6.63 -5.24 4.55
CA PRO A 50 5.34 -5.64 4.01
C PRO A 50 4.49 -6.22 5.17
N THR A 51 3.23 -5.82 5.26
CA THR A 51 2.26 -6.36 6.22
C THR A 51 1.08 -6.99 5.47
N PHE A 52 0.35 -7.88 6.14
CA PHE A 52 -0.79 -8.58 5.55
C PHE A 52 -1.88 -7.59 5.14
N GLY A 53 -2.57 -7.86 4.04
CA GLY A 53 -3.70 -7.03 3.60
C GLY A 53 -5.03 -7.77 3.50
N SER A 54 -6.04 -7.08 3.00
CA SER A 54 -7.43 -7.56 2.90
C SER A 54 -7.75 -8.04 1.49
N ASN A 55 -8.37 -9.20 1.36
CA ASN A 55 -8.93 -9.68 0.09
C ASN A 55 -10.38 -9.20 -0.03
N THR A 56 -10.78 -8.59 -1.14
CA THR A 56 -12.22 -8.36 -1.39
C THR A 56 -12.86 -9.65 -1.93
N VAL A 57 -14.03 -9.99 -1.37
CA VAL A 57 -14.75 -11.26 -1.60
C VAL A 57 -15.85 -11.10 -2.66
N ASP A 58 -15.99 -9.92 -3.26
CA ASP A 58 -17.11 -9.55 -4.14
C ASP A 58 -16.98 -10.05 -5.59
N GLY A 59 -16.02 -10.92 -5.88
CA GLY A 59 -15.89 -11.61 -7.18
C GLY A 59 -15.13 -10.81 -8.24
N SER A 60 -14.66 -9.61 -7.93
CA SER A 60 -13.61 -8.89 -8.66
C SER A 60 -12.34 -8.94 -7.81
N GLU A 61 -11.62 -10.07 -7.80
CA GLU A 61 -10.49 -10.37 -6.89
C GLU A 61 -9.39 -9.29 -6.91
N ILE A 62 -9.60 -8.19 -6.19
CA ILE A 62 -8.65 -7.12 -5.97
C ILE A 62 -8.00 -7.36 -4.63
N TYR A 63 -6.67 -7.46 -4.66
CA TYR A 63 -5.87 -7.75 -3.48
C TYR A 63 -5.26 -6.47 -2.93
N TYR A 64 -5.28 -6.35 -1.62
CA TYR A 64 -4.58 -5.29 -0.91
C TYR A 64 -3.37 -5.88 -0.22
N TRP A 65 -2.26 -5.17 -0.30
CA TRP A 65 -1.08 -5.42 0.51
C TRP A 65 -0.58 -4.11 1.09
N PHE A 66 0.02 -4.13 2.27
CA PHE A 66 0.46 -2.92 2.95
C PHE A 66 1.97 -2.89 3.11
N ILE A 67 2.55 -1.69 3.09
CA ILE A 67 3.88 -1.42 3.63
C ILE A 67 3.69 -0.58 4.90
N ALA A 68 4.17 -1.09 6.03
CA ALA A 68 4.17 -0.36 7.29
C ALA A 68 5.49 0.40 7.46
N TYR A 69 5.41 1.70 7.79
CA TYR A 69 6.55 2.59 8.01
C TYR A 69 6.60 3.09 9.47
N PRO A 70 7.33 2.39 10.37
CA PRO A 70 7.34 2.68 11.81
C PRO A 70 7.69 4.12 12.22
N TRP A 71 8.56 4.80 11.46
CA TRP A 71 9.09 6.12 11.84
C TRP A 71 8.67 7.25 10.90
N MET A 72 7.78 6.98 9.94
CA MET A 72 7.32 7.99 9.00
C MET A 72 6.20 8.81 9.63
N ARG A 73 6.47 10.11 9.84
CA ARG A 73 5.58 11.06 10.52
C ARG A 73 5.79 12.46 9.95
N VAL A 74 4.71 13.24 9.93
CA VAL A 74 4.77 14.69 9.78
C VAL A 74 4.13 15.37 10.99
N ASP A 75 4.72 16.48 11.42
CA ASP A 75 4.28 17.25 12.57
C ASP A 75 4.53 18.74 12.33
N LEU A 76 3.48 19.54 12.37
CA LEU A 76 3.53 20.97 12.09
C LEU A 76 4.30 21.77 13.15
N GLN A 77 4.36 21.27 14.39
CA GLN A 77 4.95 21.94 15.56
C GLN A 77 6.34 21.41 15.93
N GLN A 78 6.52 20.09 15.94
CA GLN A 78 7.68 19.42 16.55
C GLN A 78 8.53 18.61 15.57
N GLY A 79 8.13 18.52 14.30
CA GLY A 79 8.77 17.64 13.34
C GLY A 79 8.87 18.23 11.94
N PRO A 80 9.23 17.38 10.95
CA PRO A 80 9.23 17.82 9.57
C PRO A 80 7.79 18.03 9.10
N ARG A 81 7.59 19.08 8.31
CA ARG A 81 6.34 19.32 7.58
C ARG A 81 6.19 18.44 6.35
N HIS A 82 7.27 17.78 5.95
CA HIS A 82 7.32 16.93 4.78
C HIS A 82 8.32 15.80 5.01
N THR A 83 7.92 14.57 4.70
CA THR A 83 8.81 13.41 4.69
C THR A 83 8.40 12.43 3.59
N TRP A 84 9.35 11.64 3.11
CA TRP A 84 9.08 10.65 2.07
C TRP A 84 9.94 9.40 2.27
N CYS A 85 9.41 8.26 1.84
CA CYS A 85 10.14 7.02 1.72
C CYS A 85 9.76 6.33 0.41
N GLU A 86 10.77 5.86 -0.31
CA GLU A 86 10.63 5.05 -1.51
C GLU A 86 11.05 3.61 -1.19
N ALA A 87 10.15 2.66 -1.43
CA ALA A 87 10.32 1.25 -1.17
C ALA A 87 10.26 0.45 -2.47
N THR A 88 11.27 -0.36 -2.75
CA THR A 88 11.25 -1.26 -3.92
C THR A 88 10.80 -2.65 -3.48
N LEU A 89 9.74 -3.14 -4.12
CA LEU A 89 9.17 -4.45 -3.88
C LEU A 89 9.52 -5.38 -5.04
N ALA A 90 10.07 -6.54 -4.73
CA ALA A 90 10.12 -7.68 -5.63
C ALA A 90 8.81 -8.47 -5.49
N TYR A 91 8.03 -8.50 -6.57
CA TYR A 91 6.93 -9.42 -6.77
C TYR A 91 7.48 -10.72 -7.35
N LYS A 92 7.17 -11.85 -6.70
CA LYS A 92 7.52 -13.18 -7.19
C LYS A 92 6.25 -13.98 -7.46
N GLU A 93 6.13 -14.47 -8.69
CA GLU A 93 5.08 -15.43 -9.09
C GLU A 93 5.57 -16.85 -8.81
N TYR A 94 4.67 -17.71 -8.32
CA TYR A 94 4.92 -19.15 -8.21
C TYR A 94 3.88 -19.94 -8.98
N SER A 95 4.34 -20.98 -9.67
CA SER A 95 3.49 -21.92 -10.42
C SER A 95 2.90 -23.02 -9.54
N ASP A 96 3.33 -23.10 -8.27
CA ASP A 96 2.83 -24.03 -7.26
C ASP A 96 2.43 -23.31 -5.96
N VAL A 97 1.52 -23.93 -5.22
CA VAL A 97 1.06 -23.41 -3.91
C VAL A 97 2.12 -23.49 -2.81
N GLY A 98 3.20 -24.25 -3.04
CA GLY A 98 4.30 -24.44 -2.09
C GLY A 98 5.38 -23.36 -2.19
N ASN A 99 5.26 -22.41 -3.12
CA ASN A 99 6.27 -21.38 -3.40
C ASN A 99 7.64 -21.96 -3.77
N THR A 100 7.67 -23.11 -4.46
CA THR A 100 8.91 -23.83 -4.77
C THR A 100 9.39 -23.64 -6.21
N MET A 101 8.48 -23.37 -7.14
CA MET A 101 8.75 -23.20 -8.56
C MET A 101 8.30 -21.81 -9.00
N GLU A 102 9.19 -21.09 -9.69
CA GLU A 102 8.84 -19.79 -10.25
C GLU A 102 7.72 -19.92 -11.30
N GLY A 103 6.86 -18.92 -11.33
CA GLY A 103 5.80 -18.77 -12.31
C GLY A 103 6.11 -17.65 -13.30
N GLU A 104 5.48 -17.74 -14.46
CA GLU A 104 5.54 -16.71 -15.52
C GLU A 104 4.22 -16.61 -16.30
N ALA A 105 3.13 -17.17 -15.76
CA ALA A 105 1.85 -17.24 -16.46
C ALA A 105 1.03 -15.94 -16.33
N TYR A 106 1.40 -15.07 -15.39
CA TYR A 106 0.62 -13.89 -15.05
C TYR A 106 1.47 -12.63 -15.02
N ARG A 107 0.84 -11.51 -15.32
CA ARG A 107 1.41 -10.17 -15.22
C ARG A 107 0.71 -9.43 -14.10
N LEU A 108 1.46 -8.96 -13.10
CA LEU A 108 0.94 -8.11 -12.03
C LEU A 108 0.47 -6.78 -12.63
N ARG A 109 -0.70 -6.28 -12.19
CA ARG A 109 -1.15 -4.92 -12.51
C ARG A 109 -1.40 -4.15 -11.23
N LEU A 110 -0.78 -2.98 -11.13
CA LEU A 110 -0.97 -2.04 -10.02
C LEU A 110 -2.13 -1.10 -10.34
N HIS A 111 -2.91 -0.76 -9.33
CA HIS A 111 -4.12 0.04 -9.49
C HIS A 111 -3.89 1.44 -8.93
N LYS A 112 -4.36 2.45 -9.65
CA LYS A 112 -4.43 3.81 -9.14
C LYS A 112 -5.45 3.95 -8.04
N ASN A 113 -6.63 3.39 -8.24
CA ASN A 113 -7.75 3.58 -7.35
C ASN A 113 -7.71 2.56 -6.20
N GLY A 114 -8.06 3.02 -5.00
CA GLY A 114 -8.05 2.17 -3.81
C GLY A 114 -6.69 2.15 -3.12
N THR A 115 -5.89 3.21 -3.19
CA THR A 115 -4.78 3.35 -2.24
C THR A 115 -5.35 3.59 -0.84
N ARG A 116 -4.93 2.75 0.12
CA ARG A 116 -5.46 2.78 1.49
C ARG A 116 -4.39 3.23 2.46
N GLY A 117 -4.65 4.28 3.22
CA GLY A 117 -3.80 4.68 4.35
C GLY A 117 -4.30 4.04 5.65
N LEU A 118 -3.40 3.66 6.55
CA LEU A 118 -3.69 3.42 7.97
C LEU A 118 -2.77 4.31 8.79
N ALA A 119 -3.33 5.30 9.45
CA ALA A 119 -2.56 6.26 10.25
C ALA A 119 -3.37 6.77 11.43
N THR A 120 -2.68 7.30 12.43
CA THR A 120 -3.26 8.20 13.43
C THR A 120 -3.04 9.64 12.99
N TYR A 121 -3.97 10.52 13.32
CA TYR A 121 -3.90 11.92 12.96
C TYR A 121 -4.65 12.80 13.95
N GLU A 122 -4.20 14.04 14.06
CA GLU A 122 -4.86 15.10 14.80
C GLU A 122 -4.54 16.44 14.12
N LEU A 123 -5.57 17.06 13.54
CA LEU A 123 -5.46 18.25 12.70
C LEU A 123 -6.42 19.29 13.27
N GLU A 124 -5.91 20.49 13.56
CA GLU A 124 -6.74 21.65 13.91
C GLU A 124 -7.37 22.30 12.67
N GLU A 125 -8.36 23.16 12.89
CA GLU A 125 -8.95 23.97 11.84
C GLU A 125 -7.87 24.79 11.09
N GLY A 126 -7.93 24.74 9.76
CA GLY A 126 -6.97 25.39 8.86
C GLY A 126 -5.70 24.58 8.59
N VAL A 127 -5.57 23.38 9.16
CA VAL A 127 -4.47 22.46 8.88
C VAL A 127 -4.91 21.41 7.86
N VAL A 128 -4.05 21.14 6.88
CA VAL A 128 -4.27 20.14 5.83
C VAL A 128 -3.08 19.20 5.77
N SER A 129 -3.35 17.90 5.71
CA SER A 129 -2.34 16.89 5.42
C SER A 129 -2.60 16.25 4.07
N TYR A 130 -1.54 16.12 3.28
CA TYR A 130 -1.54 15.37 2.04
C TYR A 130 -0.70 14.12 2.22
N TRP A 131 -1.22 13.01 1.75
CA TRP A 131 -0.51 11.75 1.73
C TRP A 131 -0.52 11.25 0.30
N ASP A 132 0.59 11.50 -0.38
CA ASP A 132 0.79 11.18 -1.79
C ASP A 132 1.44 9.81 -1.93
N PHE A 133 1.02 9.11 -2.97
CA PHE A 133 1.37 7.75 -3.26
C PHE A 133 1.73 7.66 -4.73
N ALA A 134 2.94 7.19 -5.05
CA ALA A 134 3.33 7.00 -6.43
C ALA A 134 3.89 5.60 -6.66
N TYR A 135 3.37 4.94 -7.68
CA TYR A 135 3.78 3.65 -8.18
C TYR A 135 4.65 3.85 -9.40
N TYR A 136 5.82 3.25 -9.41
CA TYR A 136 6.73 3.30 -10.55
C TYR A 136 7.01 1.92 -11.10
N GLU A 137 6.83 1.78 -12.41
CA GLU A 137 7.21 0.59 -13.19
C GLU A 137 8.40 0.93 -14.11
N GLY A 138 9.47 0.15 -14.01
CA GLY A 138 10.74 0.40 -14.71
C GLY A 138 11.72 1.28 -13.92
N GLU A 139 12.87 1.59 -14.54
CA GLU A 139 13.97 2.32 -13.91
C GLU A 139 14.25 3.66 -14.62
N GLY A 140 14.75 4.65 -13.88
CA GLY A 140 15.20 5.93 -14.42
C GLY A 140 14.08 6.87 -14.90
N GLN A 141 14.40 7.76 -15.86
CA GLN A 141 13.49 8.83 -16.32
C GLN A 141 12.33 8.35 -17.19
N GLY A 142 12.31 7.08 -17.61
CA GLY A 142 11.24 6.48 -18.42
C GLY A 142 10.23 5.66 -17.63
N ARG A 143 10.32 5.67 -16.29
CA ARG A 143 9.42 4.89 -15.42
C ARG A 143 7.97 5.33 -15.62
N LYS A 144 7.05 4.37 -15.79
CA LYS A 144 5.62 4.68 -15.80
C LYS A 144 5.20 5.02 -14.38
N GLU A 145 4.38 6.05 -14.22
CA GLU A 145 3.91 6.52 -12.93
C GLU A 145 2.39 6.49 -12.87
N ILE A 146 1.86 5.88 -11.81
CA ILE A 146 0.51 6.15 -11.33
C ILE A 146 0.66 6.83 -9.97
N ALA A 147 -0.07 7.91 -9.75
CA ALA A 147 -0.10 8.59 -8.47
C ALA A 147 -1.53 8.71 -7.93
N ASP A 148 -1.64 8.67 -6.61
CA ASP A 148 -2.87 8.91 -5.87
C ASP A 148 -2.59 9.70 -4.58
N THR A 149 -3.62 10.34 -4.03
CA THR A 149 -3.50 11.22 -2.87
C THR A 149 -4.67 11.02 -1.91
N ILE A 150 -4.35 10.88 -0.62
CA ILE A 150 -5.30 11.08 0.47
C ILE A 150 -5.12 12.50 1.00
N THR A 151 -6.23 13.23 1.10
CA THR A 151 -6.25 14.57 1.71
C THR A 151 -7.06 14.53 3.00
N LEU A 152 -6.47 15.04 4.09
CA LEU A 152 -7.15 15.24 5.37
C LEU A 152 -7.23 16.73 5.68
N ASN A 153 -8.45 17.22 5.89
CA ASN A 153 -8.69 18.60 6.31
C ASN A 153 -9.08 18.62 7.79
N GLY A 154 -8.43 19.47 8.57
CA GLY A 154 -8.82 19.74 9.94
C GLY A 154 -10.08 20.63 10.01
N PRO A 155 -10.84 20.59 11.12
CA PRO A 155 -10.55 19.83 12.34
C PRO A 155 -10.93 18.34 12.22
N THR A 156 -9.98 17.44 12.48
CA THR A 156 -10.23 15.99 12.46
C THR A 156 -9.23 15.22 13.32
N HIS A 157 -9.63 14.10 13.92
CA HIS A 157 -8.76 13.25 14.72
C HIS A 157 -9.11 11.77 14.60
N SER A 158 -8.10 10.89 14.66
CA SER A 158 -8.26 9.44 14.61
C SER A 158 -8.57 8.80 15.96
N GLY A 159 -8.30 9.52 17.06
CA GLY A 159 -8.26 8.95 18.40
C GLY A 159 -7.01 8.09 18.61
N GLN A 160 -7.12 7.05 19.45
CA GLN A 160 -5.98 6.22 19.87
C GLN A 160 -5.46 5.27 18.78
N TYR A 161 -6.35 4.77 17.92
CA TYR A 161 -6.04 3.71 16.96
C TYR A 161 -5.95 4.26 15.53
N ALA A 162 -5.15 3.61 14.69
CA ALA A 162 -5.06 3.98 13.29
C ALA A 162 -6.42 3.82 12.60
N GLN A 163 -6.80 4.80 11.79
CA GLN A 163 -8.02 4.77 10.98
C GLN A 163 -7.69 4.47 9.52
N ALA A 164 -8.60 3.77 8.86
CA ALA A 164 -8.53 3.53 7.42
C ALA A 164 -8.90 4.80 6.66
N LEU A 165 -7.97 5.25 5.84
CA LEU A 165 -8.12 6.36 4.91
C LEU A 165 -8.12 5.79 3.50
N TYR A 166 -8.86 6.44 2.61
CA TYR A 166 -8.97 6.02 1.23
C TYR A 166 -8.76 7.21 0.33
N SER A 167 -7.99 6.99 -0.72
CA SER A 167 -7.93 7.92 -1.82
C SER A 167 -9.22 7.91 -2.65
N ASN A 168 -9.37 8.87 -3.55
CA ASN A 168 -10.54 8.92 -4.43
C ASN A 168 -10.49 7.78 -5.45
N ILE A 169 -11.60 7.04 -5.55
CA ILE A 169 -11.72 5.95 -6.52
C ILE A 169 -12.08 6.54 -7.90
N SER A 170 -11.24 6.33 -8.90
CA SER A 170 -11.57 6.59 -10.30
C SER A 170 -12.33 5.41 -10.92
N TYR A 171 -13.26 5.70 -11.85
CA TYR A 171 -13.91 4.69 -12.67
C TYR A 171 -13.92 5.10 -14.16
N PRO A 172 -13.38 4.28 -15.07
CA PRO A 172 -12.72 2.99 -14.83
C PRO A 172 -11.39 3.13 -14.05
N PRO A 173 -10.89 2.06 -13.40
CA PRO A 173 -9.57 2.05 -12.77
C PRO A 173 -8.47 2.34 -13.79
N GLU A 174 -7.48 3.13 -13.40
CA GLU A 174 -6.21 3.24 -14.14
C GLU A 174 -5.28 2.12 -13.66
N LEU A 175 -4.77 1.33 -14.61
CA LEU A 175 -3.96 0.14 -14.34
C LEU A 175 -2.58 0.31 -14.98
N ILE A 176 -1.51 0.08 -14.20
CA ILE A 176 -0.16 -0.11 -14.75
C ILE A 176 0.15 -1.62 -14.71
N PRO A 177 0.06 -2.31 -15.85
CA PRO A 177 0.56 -3.67 -15.96
C PRO A 177 2.10 -3.66 -16.00
N GLN A 178 2.73 -4.61 -15.31
CA GLN A 178 4.18 -4.83 -15.39
C GLN A 178 4.58 -5.21 -16.83
N SER A 179 5.75 -4.81 -17.28
CA SER A 179 6.20 -5.01 -18.67
C SER A 179 6.41 -6.47 -19.05
N LYS A 180 6.62 -7.36 -18.07
CA LYS A 180 6.87 -8.79 -18.28
C LYS A 180 5.87 -9.64 -17.49
N CYS A 181 5.69 -10.87 -17.97
CA CYS A 181 5.01 -11.92 -17.21
C CYS A 181 5.95 -12.48 -16.14
N GLY A 182 5.37 -13.02 -15.07
CA GLY A 182 6.11 -13.55 -13.94
C GLY A 182 6.63 -12.47 -13.00
N SER A 183 7.71 -12.85 -12.32
CA SER A 183 8.34 -12.04 -11.27
C SER A 183 8.87 -10.72 -11.82
N SER A 184 8.69 -9.65 -11.04
CA SER A 184 9.08 -8.29 -11.42
C SER A 184 9.37 -7.44 -10.19
N THR A 185 9.86 -6.24 -10.41
CA THR A 185 10.07 -5.25 -9.35
C THR A 185 9.29 -4.00 -9.67
N PHE A 186 8.70 -3.38 -8.66
CA PHE A 186 8.14 -2.05 -8.76
C PHE A 186 8.54 -1.23 -7.55
N THR A 187 8.52 0.07 -7.73
CA THR A 187 8.89 1.01 -6.69
C THR A 187 7.66 1.75 -6.23
N PHE A 188 7.57 1.94 -4.92
CA PHE A 188 6.46 2.60 -4.27
C PHE A 188 6.97 3.75 -3.42
N ARG A 189 6.58 4.97 -3.79
CA ARG A 189 6.93 6.18 -3.06
C ARG A 189 5.75 6.63 -2.22
N THR A 190 6.02 6.77 -0.94
CA THR A 190 5.14 7.35 0.06
C THR A 190 5.63 8.75 0.37
N GLU A 191 4.76 9.74 0.34
CA GLU A 191 5.12 11.11 0.67
C GLU A 191 4.03 11.72 1.54
N MET A 192 4.43 12.33 2.66
CA MET A 192 3.53 12.94 3.62
C MET A 192 3.86 14.41 3.75
N TRP A 193 2.83 15.25 3.67
CA TRP A 193 2.90 16.69 3.83
C TRP A 193 1.94 17.16 4.93
N MET A 194 2.34 18.24 5.61
CA MET A 194 1.55 18.95 6.59
C MET A 194 1.64 20.45 6.31
N GLN A 195 0.48 21.07 6.07
CA GLN A 195 0.33 22.49 5.80
C GLN A 195 -0.59 23.13 6.84
N GLY A 196 -0.25 24.33 7.29
CA GLY A 196 -1.02 25.08 8.27
C GLY A 196 -0.23 26.25 8.83
N GLU A 197 -0.92 27.13 9.55
CA GLU A 197 -0.30 28.27 10.22
C GLU A 197 0.65 27.83 11.34
N ALA A 198 1.66 28.65 11.63
CA ALA A 198 2.59 28.37 12.72
C ALA A 198 1.85 28.34 14.07
N GLY A 199 2.18 27.36 14.91
CA GLY A 199 1.57 27.17 16.22
C GLY A 199 0.32 26.31 16.23
N LYS A 200 -0.32 26.06 15.08
CA LYS A 200 -1.43 25.11 14.96
C LYS A 200 -0.97 23.68 15.18
N LYS A 201 -1.83 22.84 15.76
CA LYS A 201 -1.58 21.42 15.92
C LYS A 201 -1.94 20.67 14.64
N GLY A 202 -0.98 19.91 14.13
CA GLY A 202 -1.14 19.10 12.92
C GLY A 202 -0.18 17.95 12.93
N VAL A 203 -0.67 16.74 13.16
CA VAL A 203 0.14 15.52 13.21
C VAL A 203 -0.52 14.44 12.38
N LEU A 204 0.28 13.76 11.56
CA LEU A 204 -0.05 12.48 10.95
C LEU A 204 1.09 11.51 11.29
N ASP A 205 0.75 10.43 11.98
CA ASP A 205 1.69 9.51 12.62
C ASP A 205 1.19 8.06 12.54
N SER A 206 2.03 7.15 12.98
CA SER A 206 1.75 5.74 13.16
C SER A 206 0.84 5.48 14.36
N GLU A 207 0.17 4.33 14.38
CA GLU A 207 -0.30 3.80 15.66
C GLU A 207 0.90 3.47 16.55
N LYS A 208 0.79 3.80 17.85
CA LYS A 208 1.83 3.57 18.83
C LYS A 208 1.29 2.85 20.06
N ILE A 209 2.05 1.90 20.55
CA ILE A 209 1.82 1.19 21.81
C ILE A 209 2.92 1.61 22.76
N THR A 210 2.56 2.07 23.96
CA THR A 210 3.55 2.41 24.99
C THR A 210 3.54 1.31 26.04
N SER A 211 4.71 0.75 26.36
CA SER A 211 4.88 -0.18 27.49
C SER A 211 6.08 0.20 28.35
N GLU A 212 6.05 -0.18 29.63
CA GLU A 212 7.15 0.12 30.57
C GLU A 212 8.44 -0.63 30.19
N GLU A 213 8.32 -1.84 29.66
CA GLU A 213 9.46 -2.72 29.32
C GLU A 213 10.13 -2.34 27.99
N LEU A 214 9.33 -1.94 26.99
CA LEU A 214 9.81 -1.72 25.62
C LEU A 214 9.73 -0.26 25.18
N GLY A 215 9.24 0.64 26.02
CA GLY A 215 9.03 2.04 25.67
C GLY A 215 7.93 2.23 24.61
N VAL A 216 8.08 3.25 23.77
CA VAL A 216 7.13 3.54 22.69
C VAL A 216 7.44 2.69 21.47
N GLN A 217 6.49 1.85 21.08
CA GLN A 217 6.52 0.96 19.94
C GLN A 217 5.63 1.49 18.84
N TYR A 218 6.21 1.69 17.65
CA TYR A 218 5.49 2.25 16.52
C TYR A 218 5.14 1.12 15.55
N TYR A 219 3.84 0.92 15.33
CA TYR A 219 3.37 -0.10 14.41
C TYR A 219 3.60 0.30 12.93
N GLY A 220 3.67 1.61 12.70
CA GLY A 220 3.89 2.27 11.41
C GLY A 220 2.61 2.85 10.82
N ALA A 221 2.73 4.01 10.16
CA ALA A 221 1.76 4.45 9.18
C ALA A 221 1.84 3.43 8.04
N GLN A 222 0.71 2.84 7.67
CA GLN A 222 0.68 1.79 6.67
C GLN A 222 0.06 2.30 5.40
N GLN A 223 0.67 1.93 4.28
CA GLN A 223 0.17 2.28 2.97
C GLN A 223 -0.13 1.01 2.20
N GLY A 224 -1.39 0.87 1.86
CA GLY A 224 -1.97 -0.21 1.09
C GLY A 224 -1.86 0.08 -0.39
N PHE A 225 -1.41 -0.89 -1.17
CA PHE A 225 -1.53 -0.89 -2.61
C PHE A 225 -2.49 -1.97 -3.07
N SER A 226 -3.25 -1.63 -4.11
CA SER A 226 -4.21 -2.50 -4.75
C SER A 226 -3.60 -3.09 -6.03
N TYR A 227 -3.83 -4.37 -6.25
CA TYR A 227 -3.30 -5.08 -7.40
C TYR A 227 -4.17 -6.28 -7.79
N ASP A 228 -4.00 -6.70 -9.05
CA ASP A 228 -4.53 -7.96 -9.58
C ASP A 228 -3.57 -8.53 -10.64
N TRP A 229 -4.02 -9.52 -11.41
CA TRP A 229 -3.25 -10.09 -12.50
C TRP A 229 -3.99 -10.08 -13.82
N GLU A 230 -3.19 -10.09 -14.88
CA GLU A 230 -3.57 -10.41 -16.24
C GLU A 230 -2.88 -11.72 -16.63
N LYS A 231 -3.63 -12.69 -17.16
CA LYS A 231 -3.01 -13.89 -17.71
C LYS A 231 -2.28 -13.55 -19.00
N CYS A 232 -1.04 -14.01 -19.12
CA CYS A 232 -0.27 -13.84 -20.34
C CYS A 232 -0.71 -14.82 -21.44
N GLU A 233 -0.54 -14.41 -22.69
CA GLU A 233 -0.80 -15.23 -23.90
C GLU A 233 0.37 -16.18 -24.21
#